data_AF-A0A956AIY4-F1
#
_entry.id   AF-A0A956AIY4-F1
#
_cell.length_a   1.000
_cell.length_b   1.000
_cell.length_c   1.000
_cell.angle_alpha   90.00
_cell.angle_beta   90.00
_cell.angle_gamma   90.00
#
_symmetry.space_group_name_H-M   'P 1'
#
loop_
_entity.id
_entity.type
_entity.pdbx_description
1 polymer ?
#
loop_
_entity_poly.entity_id
_entity_poly.type
_entity_poly.pdbx_seq_one_letter_code
_entity_poly.pdbx_strand_id
1 'polypeptide(L)'
;MLLVVGIAPGCRSAPPLRIPQDALTAPSDAPHAVAGDGATDVDNDEDDHDGATDEGAWREGLFTVSSPPGPRARVDVAGASFDVHFPAGASRSFMRTLEAWLRRCVRTVATATGGRFPHHEVQVFIHTAPRGAQADRDDDAVRFGVARWRHGASVAFLVDPDVTRAALEDDWVGVHELSHLLLLPSTPDARFVPEGFATYLQQTLRARCGWIAPERAFSEIADGFRRGRDITDPGRSLAEASARMGETRRFARVYWSGAAMMMEADLALRTPPPGVPASSLLEVVARAQRDVAAARGRQRSGLEIARLLDRHAPRPVFVPLYRRYARLHRFPDTATLWARLGWRAVGARLLDAHPTAAERRLRAALMQRDPRCEAAVNAEATRSRGDRGRAGGASAGAR
;
A
#
# COMPACT_ATOMS: atom_id res chain seq x y z
N MET A 1 46.98 -21.96 -8.65
CA MET A 1 47.57 -20.63 -8.38
C MET A 1 46.83 -19.62 -9.27
N LEU A 2 45.63 -19.17 -8.89
CA LEU A 2 45.30 -18.00 -8.06
C LEU A 2 45.88 -16.68 -8.60
N LEU A 3 45.04 -15.85 -9.27
CA LEU A 3 44.65 -14.48 -8.87
C LEU A 3 43.70 -13.88 -9.95
N VAL A 4 42.41 -13.68 -9.65
CA VAL A 4 41.73 -12.48 -9.07
C VAL A 4 41.12 -11.57 -10.16
N VAL A 5 39.80 -11.69 -10.31
CA VAL A 5 38.92 -10.69 -10.95
C VAL A 5 38.22 -9.94 -9.83
N GLY A 6 38.35 -8.61 -9.83
CA GLY A 6 37.75 -7.72 -8.84
C GLY A 6 36.23 -7.70 -8.94
N ILE A 7 35.56 -8.24 -7.93
CA ILE A 7 34.13 -8.06 -7.64
C ILE A 7 34.07 -7.00 -6.54
N ALA A 8 33.40 -5.88 -6.80
CA ALA A 8 33.08 -4.89 -5.79
C ALA A 8 32.07 -5.50 -4.78
N PRO A 9 32.38 -5.52 -3.46
CA PRO A 9 31.46 -5.99 -2.43
C PRO A 9 30.75 -4.79 -1.79
N GLY A 10 29.42 -4.81 -1.71
CA GLY A 10 28.73 -3.76 -0.97
C GLY A 10 27.21 -3.81 -1.03
N CYS A 11 26.61 -4.63 -0.18
CA CYS A 11 25.48 -4.18 0.65
C CYS A 11 25.27 -5.21 1.75
N ARG A 12 25.78 -4.85 2.93
CA ARG A 12 25.60 -5.58 4.18
C ARG A 12 24.15 -5.45 4.62
N SER A 13 23.67 -6.47 5.31
CA SER A 13 22.47 -6.46 6.15
C SER A 13 22.22 -5.10 6.79
N ALA A 14 21.02 -4.53 6.56
CA ALA A 14 20.60 -3.28 7.16
C ALA A 14 20.65 -3.35 8.70
N PRO A 15 21.29 -2.38 9.38
CA PRO A 15 21.10 -2.20 10.82
C PRO A 15 19.67 -1.69 11.10
N PRO A 16 19.15 -1.86 12.32
CA PRO A 16 17.80 -1.42 12.66
C PRO A 16 17.66 0.10 12.48
N LEU A 17 16.49 0.52 11.99
CA LEU A 17 16.02 1.91 12.07
C LEU A 17 16.14 2.33 13.55
N ARG A 18 17.15 3.15 13.87
CA ARG A 18 17.25 3.75 15.20
C ARG A 18 16.20 4.85 15.26
N ILE A 19 15.21 4.63 16.11
CA ILE A 19 14.26 5.67 16.53
C ILE A 19 15.10 6.81 17.14
N PRO A 20 15.04 8.04 16.61
CA PRO A 20 15.65 9.18 17.29
C PRO A 20 14.92 9.37 18.62
N GLN A 21 15.62 9.20 19.74
CA GLN A 21 15.07 9.47 21.08
C GLN A 21 14.62 10.92 21.25
N ASP A 22 15.09 11.82 20.38
CA ASP A 22 14.88 13.26 20.46
C ASP A 22 13.51 13.71 19.91
N ALA A 23 12.72 12.80 19.34
CA ALA A 23 11.35 13.09 18.86
C ALA A 23 10.25 12.79 19.91
N LEU A 24 10.62 12.37 21.13
CA LEU A 24 9.69 11.86 22.15
C LEU A 24 9.49 12.77 23.37
N THR A 25 10.01 13.99 23.40
CA THR A 25 9.80 14.89 24.54
C THR A 25 8.65 15.86 24.30
N ALA A 26 7.43 15.43 24.65
CA ALA A 26 6.37 16.36 25.03
C ALA A 26 6.55 16.73 26.52
N PRO A 27 6.39 18.00 26.91
CA PRO A 27 6.57 18.43 28.30
C PRO A 27 5.43 17.90 29.19
N SER A 28 5.83 17.16 30.23
CA SER A 28 4.99 16.75 31.35
C SER A 28 4.80 17.94 32.28
N ASP A 29 3.58 18.48 32.37
CA ASP A 29 3.11 19.27 33.52
C ASP A 29 1.57 19.39 33.50
N ALA A 30 0.88 18.58 34.31
CA ALA A 30 -0.42 18.90 34.94
C ALA A 30 -0.85 17.79 35.94
N PRO A 31 -1.61 18.12 37.01
CA PRO A 31 -1.46 17.48 38.32
C PRO A 31 -2.45 16.35 38.63
N HIS A 32 -2.04 15.52 39.59
CA HIS A 32 -2.81 14.47 40.25
C HIS A 32 -4.07 14.99 40.96
N ALA A 33 -5.20 14.27 40.81
CA ALA A 33 -6.35 14.37 41.68
C ALA A 33 -6.91 12.98 42.06
N VAL A 34 -6.78 12.73 43.36
CA VAL A 34 -7.41 11.81 44.33
C VAL A 34 -8.61 10.93 43.92
N ALA A 35 -8.56 9.70 44.44
CA ALA A 35 -9.52 8.60 44.36
C ALA A 35 -10.87 8.83 45.06
N GLY A 36 -11.89 8.10 44.59
CA GLY A 36 -13.16 7.86 45.29
C GLY A 36 -13.72 6.49 44.88
N ASP A 37 -13.80 5.59 45.86
CA ASP A 37 -14.31 4.21 45.79
C ASP A 37 -15.82 4.14 45.48
N GLY A 38 -16.24 3.04 44.84
CA GLY A 38 -17.66 2.69 44.68
C GLY A 38 -17.90 1.56 43.70
N ALA A 39 -17.79 0.31 44.17
CA ALA A 39 -18.00 -0.93 43.42
C ALA A 39 -19.45 -1.14 42.95
N THR A 40 -19.63 -1.72 41.76
CA THR A 40 -20.61 -2.80 41.46
C THR A 40 -20.22 -3.51 40.16
N ASP A 41 -20.11 -4.84 40.23
CA ASP A 41 -19.86 -5.81 39.15
C ASP A 41 -20.84 -5.68 37.97
N VAL A 42 -20.33 -5.69 36.72
CA VAL A 42 -20.95 -6.33 35.55
C VAL A 42 -19.87 -6.66 34.49
N ASP A 43 -19.81 -7.95 34.13
CA ASP A 43 -19.29 -8.60 32.91
C ASP A 43 -17.83 -8.43 32.46
N ASN A 44 -17.17 -9.60 32.41
CA ASN A 44 -15.90 -9.89 31.76
C ASN A 44 -15.95 -9.58 30.26
N ASP A 45 -15.43 -8.42 29.87
CA ASP A 45 -14.69 -8.27 28.62
C ASP A 45 -13.20 -8.30 29.00
N GLU A 46 -12.54 -9.43 28.79
CA GLU A 46 -11.07 -9.50 28.78
C GLU A 46 -10.60 -8.67 27.56
N ASP A 47 -10.50 -7.37 27.76
CA ASP A 47 -9.67 -6.48 26.97
C ASP A 47 -8.25 -7.06 27.00
N ASP A 48 -7.87 -7.71 25.89
CA ASP A 48 -6.49 -8.04 25.55
C ASP A 48 -5.69 -6.72 25.51
N HIS A 49 -5.23 -6.29 26.68
CA HIS A 49 -4.11 -5.39 26.85
C HIS A 49 -2.84 -6.13 26.39
N ASP A 50 -2.75 -6.37 25.09
CA ASP A 50 -1.49 -6.73 24.43
C ASP A 50 -0.57 -5.51 24.62
N GLY A 51 0.47 -5.70 25.44
CA GLY A 51 1.38 -4.63 25.86
C GLY A 51 1.85 -3.83 24.64
N ALA A 52 1.51 -2.54 24.61
CA ALA A 52 1.89 -1.65 23.53
C ALA A 52 3.42 -1.63 23.41
N THR A 53 3.94 -2.39 22.46
CA THR A 53 5.34 -2.27 22.03
C THR A 53 5.61 -0.82 21.62
N ASP A 54 6.83 -0.31 21.83
CA ASP A 54 7.24 1.04 21.41
C ASP A 54 6.89 1.34 19.93
N GLU A 55 6.93 0.30 19.08
CA GLU A 55 6.52 0.40 17.69
C GLU A 55 5.00 0.60 17.52
N GLY A 56 4.18 -0.12 18.29
CA GLY A 56 2.73 0.05 18.30
C GLY A 56 2.33 1.46 18.74
N ALA A 57 2.89 1.93 19.85
CA ALA A 57 2.65 3.29 20.35
C ALA A 57 3.09 4.37 19.35
N TRP A 58 4.25 4.21 18.71
CA TRP A 58 4.71 5.12 17.66
C TRP A 58 3.76 5.16 16.46
N ARG A 59 3.28 4.00 15.99
CA ARG A 59 2.33 3.91 14.86
C ARG A 59 0.99 4.55 15.20
N GLU A 60 0.50 4.40 16.43
CA GLU A 60 -0.70 5.10 16.88
C GLU A 60 -0.47 6.62 16.95
N GLY A 61 0.71 7.06 17.37
CA GLY A 61 1.13 8.47 17.34
C GLY A 61 1.04 9.11 15.95
N LEU A 62 1.20 8.35 14.86
CA LEU A 62 1.08 8.88 13.49
C LEU A 62 -0.34 9.33 13.12
N PHE A 63 -1.36 8.88 13.84
CA PHE A 63 -2.75 9.33 13.62
C PHE A 63 -3.15 10.47 14.55
N THR A 64 -2.17 11.07 15.23
CA THR A 64 -2.37 12.25 16.05
C THR A 64 -1.98 13.51 15.29
N VAL A 65 -2.71 14.60 15.53
CA VAL A 65 -2.33 15.91 15.02
C VAL A 65 -1.18 16.43 15.88
N SER A 66 -0.10 16.90 15.24
CA SER A 66 1.04 17.49 15.95
C SER A 66 0.62 18.66 16.85
N SER A 67 1.37 18.89 17.92
CA SER A 67 1.26 20.08 18.77
C SER A 67 2.56 20.91 18.63
N PRO A 68 2.49 22.19 18.19
CA PRO A 68 1.29 22.91 17.75
C PRO A 68 0.70 22.35 16.45
N PRO A 69 -0.61 22.54 16.18
CA PRO A 69 -1.25 22.02 14.98
C PRO A 69 -0.68 22.68 13.73
N GLY A 70 -0.39 21.86 12.73
CA GLY A 70 0.03 22.34 11.42
C GLY A 70 -1.14 22.74 10.52
N PRO A 71 -0.83 23.20 9.30
CA PRO A 71 -1.85 23.56 8.31
C PRO A 71 -2.74 22.36 7.95
N ARG A 72 -3.96 22.67 7.49
CA ARG A 72 -4.91 21.69 6.97
C ARG A 72 -5.34 22.05 5.56
N ALA A 73 -5.59 21.04 4.73
CA ALA A 73 -6.16 21.20 3.41
C ALA A 73 -7.26 20.16 3.16
N ARG A 74 -8.22 20.49 2.29
CA ARG A 74 -9.20 19.53 1.77
C ARG A 74 -8.90 19.23 0.31
N VAL A 75 -8.78 17.94 0.00
CA VAL A 75 -8.47 17.43 -1.33
C VAL A 75 -9.63 16.60 -1.84
N ASP A 76 -10.48 17.21 -2.67
CA ASP A 76 -11.60 16.50 -3.30
C ASP A 76 -11.15 15.83 -4.60
N VAL A 77 -11.29 14.50 -4.68
CA VAL A 77 -10.81 13.71 -5.82
C VAL A 77 -11.53 12.36 -5.90
N ALA A 78 -11.86 11.91 -7.12
CA ALA A 78 -12.51 10.62 -7.38
C ALA A 78 -13.81 10.38 -6.58
N GLY A 79 -14.57 11.44 -6.29
CA GLY A 79 -15.83 11.36 -5.56
C GLY A 79 -15.70 11.25 -4.04
N ALA A 80 -14.50 11.51 -3.50
CA ALA A 80 -14.18 11.47 -2.09
C ALA A 80 -13.47 12.76 -1.64
N SER A 81 -13.60 13.09 -0.36
CA SER A 81 -12.98 14.23 0.29
C SER A 81 -11.86 13.75 1.22
N PHE A 82 -10.64 14.22 1.00
CA PHE A 82 -9.50 13.91 1.85
C PHE A 82 -9.15 15.11 2.72
N ASP A 83 -9.32 14.99 4.02
CA ASP A 83 -8.93 16.01 4.99
C ASP A 83 -7.48 15.77 5.40
N VAL A 84 -6.57 16.60 4.88
CA VAL A 84 -5.11 16.45 5.00
C VAL A 84 -4.57 17.34 6.11
N HIS A 85 -3.84 16.73 7.04
CA HIS A 85 -3.16 17.36 8.16
C HIS A 85 -1.66 17.37 7.87
N PHE A 86 -1.07 18.57 7.83
CA PHE A 86 0.36 18.77 7.59
C PHE A 86 1.12 19.00 8.89
N PRO A 87 2.46 18.77 8.91
CA PRO A 87 3.26 19.09 10.08
C PRO A 87 3.31 20.60 10.30
N ALA A 88 3.54 21.01 11.55
CA ALA A 88 3.74 22.41 11.89
C ALA A 88 4.89 23.02 11.06
N GLY A 89 4.69 24.24 10.55
CA GLY A 89 5.69 24.93 9.74
C GLY A 89 5.81 24.44 8.29
N ALA A 90 4.94 23.53 7.82
CA ALA A 90 4.92 23.09 6.43
C ALA A 90 4.81 24.27 5.44
N SER A 91 5.74 24.33 4.49
CA SER A 91 5.74 25.40 3.47
C SER A 91 4.61 25.21 2.47
N ARG A 92 4.12 26.30 1.86
CA ARG A 92 3.11 26.24 0.79
C ARG A 92 3.56 25.41 -0.42
N SER A 93 4.86 25.40 -0.71
CA SER A 93 5.40 24.59 -1.82
C SER A 93 5.31 23.10 -1.51
N PHE A 94 5.72 22.71 -0.30
CA PHE A 94 5.68 21.33 0.17
C PHE A 94 4.24 20.80 0.18
N MET A 95 3.29 21.56 0.75
CA MET A 95 1.87 21.17 0.77
C MET A 95 1.32 20.94 -0.64
N ARG A 96 1.55 21.86 -1.59
CA ARG A 96 1.09 21.68 -2.98
C ARG A 96 1.69 20.45 -3.66
N THR A 97 2.97 20.16 -3.41
CA THR A 97 3.62 18.96 -3.95
C THR A 97 2.93 17.69 -3.45
N LEU A 98 2.66 17.61 -2.14
CA LEU A 98 1.99 16.45 -1.54
C LEU A 98 0.52 16.33 -1.90
N GLU A 99 -0.21 17.44 -2.01
CA GLU A 99 -1.60 17.43 -2.48
C GLU A 99 -1.69 16.90 -3.92
N ALA A 100 -0.79 17.33 -4.81
CA ALA A 100 -0.75 16.85 -6.20
C ALA A 100 -0.41 15.34 -6.25
N TRP A 101 0.57 14.90 -5.47
CA TRP A 101 0.91 13.49 -5.33
C TRP A 101 -0.28 12.67 -4.80
N LEU A 102 -0.91 13.09 -3.70
CA LEU A 102 -2.06 12.42 -3.11
C LEU A 102 -3.22 12.32 -4.10
N ARG A 103 -3.56 13.41 -4.82
CA ARG A 103 -4.59 13.38 -5.88
C ARG A 103 -4.29 12.31 -6.92
N ARG A 104 -3.03 12.18 -7.33
CA ARG A 104 -2.61 11.17 -8.31
C ARG A 104 -2.71 9.76 -7.75
N CYS A 105 -2.28 9.52 -6.50
CA CYS A 105 -2.41 8.23 -5.83
C CYS A 105 -3.88 7.81 -5.70
N VAL A 106 -4.75 8.70 -5.22
CA VAL A 106 -6.18 8.42 -5.06
C VAL A 106 -6.84 8.07 -6.39
N ARG A 107 -6.57 8.83 -7.46
CA ARG A 107 -7.11 8.52 -8.80
C ARG A 107 -6.64 7.15 -9.28
N THR A 108 -5.38 6.81 -9.01
CA THR A 108 -4.80 5.52 -9.39
C THR A 108 -5.51 4.38 -8.68
N VAL A 109 -5.68 4.48 -7.37
CA VAL A 109 -6.39 3.47 -6.56
C VAL A 109 -7.88 3.39 -6.93
N ALA A 110 -8.53 4.52 -7.18
CA ALA A 110 -9.94 4.58 -7.58
C ALA A 110 -10.24 3.84 -8.90
N THR A 111 -9.26 3.60 -9.77
CA THR A 111 -9.49 2.77 -10.97
C THR A 111 -9.85 1.32 -10.64
N ALA A 112 -9.42 0.80 -9.49
CA ALA A 112 -9.79 -0.53 -9.00
C ALA A 112 -11.29 -0.64 -8.67
N THR A 113 -11.99 0.49 -8.54
CA THR A 113 -13.40 0.60 -8.16
C THR A 113 -14.20 1.40 -9.20
N GLY A 114 -13.78 1.38 -10.46
CA GLY A 114 -14.51 2.00 -11.58
C GLY A 114 -14.31 3.53 -11.71
N GLY A 115 -13.32 4.09 -11.03
CA GLY A 115 -12.96 5.52 -11.06
C GLY A 115 -13.51 6.34 -9.90
N ARG A 116 -14.17 5.70 -8.92
CA ARG A 116 -14.65 6.35 -7.70
C ARG A 116 -14.01 5.73 -6.47
N PHE A 117 -13.48 6.54 -5.57
CA PHE A 117 -12.94 6.04 -4.32
C PHE A 117 -14.11 5.61 -3.40
N PRO A 118 -14.04 4.44 -2.73
CA PRO A 118 -15.20 3.86 -2.04
C PRO A 118 -15.54 4.57 -0.72
N HIS A 119 -14.61 5.34 -0.15
CA HIS A 119 -14.82 6.13 1.07
C HIS A 119 -15.19 7.56 0.72
N HIS A 120 -16.24 8.10 1.34
CA HIS A 120 -16.65 9.49 1.10
C HIS A 120 -15.72 10.50 1.77
N GLU A 121 -15.23 10.19 2.97
CA GLU A 121 -14.33 11.03 3.74
C GLU A 121 -13.15 10.20 4.23
N VAL A 122 -11.93 10.73 4.05
CA VAL A 122 -10.69 10.07 4.47
C VAL A 122 -9.79 11.08 5.17
N GLN A 123 -9.26 10.71 6.33
CA GLN A 123 -8.27 11.54 7.03
C GLN A 123 -6.86 11.18 6.56
N VAL A 124 -6.04 12.19 6.28
CA VAL A 124 -4.64 11.99 5.87
C VAL A 124 -3.73 12.75 6.82
N PHE A 125 -2.76 12.06 7.41
CA PHE A 125 -1.77 12.65 8.31
C PHE A 125 -0.40 12.62 7.63
N ILE A 126 0.16 13.80 7.37
CA ILE A 126 1.50 13.95 6.84
C ILE A 126 2.43 14.30 7.99
N HIS A 127 3.47 13.48 8.16
CA HIS A 127 4.59 13.71 9.06
C HIS A 127 5.87 13.84 8.22
N THR A 128 6.88 14.51 8.76
CA THR A 128 8.21 14.59 8.13
C THR A 128 9.21 13.77 8.91
N ALA A 129 10.05 13.02 8.20
CA ALA A 129 11.23 12.42 8.81
C ALA A 129 12.20 13.51 9.29
N PRO A 130 13.04 13.23 10.31
CA PRO A 130 14.13 14.14 10.67
C PRO A 130 15.04 14.42 9.46
N ARG A 131 15.47 15.67 9.31
CA ARG A 131 16.44 16.03 8.25
C ARG A 131 17.74 15.25 8.43
N GLY A 132 18.26 14.70 7.34
CA GLY A 132 19.49 13.91 7.36
C GLY A 132 19.34 12.51 7.97
N ALA A 133 18.12 12.07 8.30
CA ALA A 133 17.88 10.67 8.66
C ALA A 133 18.28 9.77 7.48
N GLN A 134 19.08 8.74 7.76
CA GLN A 134 19.55 7.82 6.74
C GLN A 134 18.35 7.12 6.10
N ALA A 135 18.33 7.19 4.78
CA ALA A 135 17.39 6.46 3.97
C ALA A 135 17.70 4.96 3.93
N ASP A 136 16.68 4.10 3.91
CA ASP A 136 16.88 2.68 3.57
C ASP A 136 17.24 2.51 2.08
N ARG A 137 16.79 3.44 1.22
CA ARG A 137 17.25 3.62 -0.17
C ARG A 137 17.46 5.10 -0.47
N ASP A 138 18.51 5.44 -1.21
CA ASP A 138 18.94 6.82 -1.50
C ASP A 138 17.82 7.79 -1.99
N ASP A 139 16.67 7.28 -2.46
CA ASP A 139 15.53 8.05 -3.00
C ASP A 139 14.15 7.76 -2.33
N ASP A 140 14.07 7.21 -1.11
CA ASP A 140 12.76 6.94 -0.48
C ASP A 140 12.02 8.25 -0.09
N ALA A 141 11.23 8.77 -1.04
CA ALA A 141 10.40 9.95 -0.89
C ALA A 141 9.42 9.85 0.28
N VAL A 142 8.87 8.65 0.50
CA VAL A 142 7.99 8.30 1.61
C VAL A 142 8.66 7.17 2.39
N ARG A 143 9.09 7.48 3.62
CA ARG A 143 9.83 6.58 4.50
C ARG A 143 8.94 5.49 5.10
N PHE A 144 7.69 5.83 5.35
CA PHE A 144 6.73 4.93 5.98
C PHE A 144 5.29 5.35 5.67
N GLY A 145 4.40 4.36 5.61
CA GLY A 145 2.97 4.55 5.43
C GLY A 145 2.19 3.58 6.31
N VAL A 146 0.98 3.98 6.72
CA VAL A 146 0.04 3.08 7.39
C VAL A 146 -1.40 3.53 7.16
N ALA A 147 -2.27 2.60 6.81
CA ALA A 147 -3.72 2.81 6.71
C ALA A 147 -4.48 2.20 7.90
N ARG A 148 -5.60 2.82 8.28
CA ARG A 148 -6.48 2.40 9.38
C ARG A 148 -7.95 2.60 9.04
N TRP A 149 -8.79 1.88 9.80
CA TRP A 149 -10.24 1.91 9.72
C TRP A 149 -10.93 2.23 11.07
N ARG A 150 -10.17 2.47 12.15
CA ARG A 150 -10.66 2.46 13.55
C ARG A 150 -11.62 3.62 13.90
N HIS A 151 -11.56 4.73 13.18
CA HIS A 151 -12.42 5.91 13.38
C HIS A 151 -12.88 6.51 12.03
N GLY A 152 -13.12 5.63 11.05
CA GLY A 152 -13.21 6.00 9.64
C GLY A 152 -11.94 5.63 8.88
N ALA A 153 -11.95 5.81 7.56
CA ALA A 153 -10.80 5.56 6.72
C ALA A 153 -9.74 6.64 6.96
N SER A 154 -8.52 6.22 7.33
CA SER A 154 -7.40 7.14 7.52
C SER A 154 -6.09 6.55 7.03
N VAL A 155 -5.18 7.42 6.62
CA VAL A 155 -3.81 7.06 6.21
C VAL A 155 -2.82 8.05 6.79
N ALA A 156 -1.69 7.56 7.28
CA ALA A 156 -0.58 8.39 7.71
C ALA A 156 0.65 8.11 6.86
N PHE A 157 1.43 9.15 6.56
CA PHE A 157 2.67 9.07 5.79
C PHE A 157 3.79 9.78 6.55
N LEU A 158 4.96 9.16 6.60
CA LEU A 158 6.21 9.79 6.99
C LEU A 158 7.00 10.11 5.73
N VAL A 159 7.14 11.39 5.41
CA VAL A 159 7.70 11.88 4.14
C VAL A 159 9.06 12.52 4.37
N ASP A 160 9.96 12.42 3.40
CA ASP A 160 11.18 13.22 3.43
C ASP A 160 10.87 14.74 3.40
N PRO A 161 11.43 15.57 4.30
CA PRO A 161 11.17 17.00 4.30
C PRO A 161 11.64 17.71 3.02
N ASP A 162 12.63 17.16 2.32
CA ASP A 162 13.22 17.71 1.09
C ASP A 162 12.74 16.96 -0.16
N VAL A 163 11.62 16.24 -0.04
CA VAL A 163 11.05 15.41 -1.11
C VAL A 163 10.78 16.19 -2.38
N THR A 164 11.15 15.60 -3.53
CA THR A 164 10.82 16.15 -4.84
C THR A 164 9.57 15.50 -5.42
N ARG A 165 8.90 16.23 -6.31
CA ARG A 165 7.78 15.68 -7.09
C ARG A 165 8.18 14.42 -7.87
N ALA A 166 9.38 14.40 -8.45
CA ALA A 166 9.85 13.26 -9.23
C ALA A 166 10.01 12.01 -8.35
N ALA A 167 10.59 12.16 -7.16
CA ALA A 167 10.74 11.05 -6.21
C ALA A 167 9.37 10.52 -5.74
N LEU A 168 8.40 11.40 -5.46
CA LEU A 168 7.02 10.99 -5.13
C LEU A 168 6.29 10.28 -6.27
N GLU A 169 6.56 10.66 -7.52
CA GLU A 169 6.02 9.97 -8.70
C GLU A 169 6.70 8.61 -8.96
N ASP A 170 7.92 8.41 -8.48
CA ASP A 170 8.60 7.11 -8.52
C ASP A 170 8.27 6.22 -7.32
N ASP A 171 7.70 6.78 -6.26
CA ASP A 171 7.31 6.09 -5.05
C ASP A 171 6.07 5.19 -5.21
N TRP A 172 5.99 4.15 -4.38
CA TRP A 172 4.90 3.16 -4.37
C TRP A 172 3.99 3.25 -3.13
N VAL A 173 4.44 3.89 -2.05
CA VAL A 173 3.81 3.84 -0.72
C VAL A 173 2.42 4.43 -0.75
N GLY A 174 2.24 5.59 -1.41
CA GLY A 174 0.92 6.22 -1.51
C GLY A 174 -0.14 5.32 -2.15
N VAL A 175 0.21 4.57 -3.20
CA VAL A 175 -0.71 3.63 -3.85
C VAL A 175 -0.96 2.39 -2.99
N HIS A 176 0.07 1.91 -2.28
CA HIS A 176 -0.02 0.78 -1.38
C HIS A 176 -0.97 1.07 -0.21
N GLU A 177 -0.72 2.14 0.54
CA GLU A 177 -1.53 2.46 1.73
C GLU A 177 -2.98 2.74 1.40
N LEU A 178 -3.24 3.51 0.33
CA LEU A 178 -4.61 3.76 -0.11
C LEU A 178 -5.31 2.48 -0.61
N SER A 179 -4.57 1.48 -1.10
CA SER A 179 -5.15 0.20 -1.51
C SER A 179 -5.67 -0.61 -0.33
N HIS A 180 -5.12 -0.45 0.88
CA HIS A 180 -5.69 -1.06 2.09
C HIS A 180 -7.12 -0.56 2.40
N LEU A 181 -7.52 0.60 1.88
CA LEU A 181 -8.88 1.11 2.04
C LEU A 181 -9.89 0.44 1.11
N LEU A 182 -9.46 -0.43 0.19
CA LEU A 182 -10.35 -1.18 -0.72
C LEU A 182 -10.72 -2.58 -0.20
N LEU A 183 -10.09 -3.05 0.87
CA LEU A 183 -10.26 -4.39 1.44
C LEU A 183 -10.39 -4.31 2.97
N LEU A 184 -11.04 -5.31 3.57
CA LEU A 184 -11.19 -5.37 5.03
C LEU A 184 -9.85 -5.62 5.73
N PRO A 185 -9.63 -5.00 6.90
CA PRO A 185 -8.50 -5.35 7.74
C PRO A 185 -8.62 -6.79 8.23
N SER A 186 -7.49 -7.47 8.44
CA SER A 186 -7.45 -8.87 8.82
C SER A 186 -7.03 -9.08 10.27
N THR A 187 -7.29 -10.27 10.80
CA THR A 187 -6.60 -10.79 12.00
C THR A 187 -5.10 -10.94 11.74
N PRO A 188 -4.26 -10.99 12.81
CA PRO A 188 -2.80 -11.07 12.67
C PRO A 188 -2.29 -12.21 11.79
N ASP A 189 -2.84 -13.41 11.94
CA ASP A 189 -2.48 -14.61 11.17
C ASP A 189 -2.82 -14.51 9.67
N ALA A 190 -3.71 -13.58 9.31
CA ALA A 190 -4.16 -13.36 7.95
C ALA A 190 -3.59 -12.08 7.30
N ARG A 191 -2.66 -11.37 7.94
CA ARG A 191 -2.09 -10.11 7.41
C ARG A 191 -1.52 -10.23 6.00
N PHE A 192 -1.00 -11.40 5.59
CA PHE A 192 -0.57 -11.61 4.21
C PHE A 192 -1.66 -11.36 3.16
N VAL A 193 -2.95 -11.44 3.51
CA VAL A 193 -4.06 -11.17 2.59
C VAL A 193 -4.15 -9.68 2.22
N PRO A 194 -4.41 -8.74 3.16
CA PRO A 194 -4.44 -7.31 2.83
C PRO A 194 -3.07 -6.74 2.44
N GLU A 195 -1.97 -7.17 3.06
CA GLU A 195 -0.62 -6.74 2.67
C GLU A 195 -0.26 -7.19 1.24
N GLY A 196 -0.60 -8.44 0.91
CA GLY A 196 -0.43 -8.97 -0.44
C GLY A 196 -1.28 -8.28 -1.48
N PHE A 197 -2.51 -7.93 -1.12
CA PHE A 197 -3.42 -7.15 -1.94
C PHE A 197 -2.84 -5.79 -2.31
N ALA A 198 -2.44 -5.00 -1.30
CA ALA A 198 -1.81 -3.70 -1.52
C ALA A 198 -0.51 -3.83 -2.32
N THR A 199 0.32 -4.83 -2.00
CA THR A 199 1.60 -5.09 -2.70
C THR A 199 1.41 -5.44 -4.17
N TYR A 200 0.38 -6.20 -4.51
CA TYR A 200 0.06 -6.53 -5.90
C TYR A 200 -0.51 -5.32 -6.65
N LEU A 201 -1.42 -4.58 -6.00
CA LEU A 201 -2.04 -3.39 -6.58
C LEU A 201 -1.07 -2.24 -6.78
N GLN A 202 -0.06 -2.06 -5.91
CA GLN A 202 0.91 -0.98 -6.06
C GLN A 202 1.61 -1.04 -7.42
N GLN A 203 1.97 -2.24 -7.91
CA GLN A 203 2.67 -2.38 -9.18
C GLN A 203 1.69 -2.35 -10.36
N THR A 204 0.58 -3.08 -10.24
CA THR A 204 -0.40 -3.16 -11.33
C THR A 204 -1.08 -1.82 -11.59
N LEU A 205 -1.57 -1.13 -10.57
CA LEU A 205 -2.27 0.15 -10.76
C LEU A 205 -1.32 1.26 -11.23
N ARG A 206 -0.07 1.29 -10.72
CA ARG A 206 0.95 2.23 -11.20
C ARG A 206 1.26 2.01 -12.68
N ALA A 207 1.38 0.76 -13.14
CA ALA A 207 1.55 0.47 -14.57
C ALA A 207 0.33 0.88 -15.41
N ARG A 208 -0.87 0.53 -14.95
CA ARG A 208 -2.14 0.85 -15.63
C ARG A 208 -2.40 2.35 -15.72
N CYS A 209 -1.94 3.13 -14.74
CA CYS A 209 -1.98 4.60 -14.79
C CYS A 209 -0.71 5.24 -15.36
N GLY A 210 0.25 4.45 -15.83
CA GLY A 210 1.45 4.95 -16.50
C GLY A 210 2.46 5.67 -15.65
N TRP A 211 2.49 5.41 -14.35
CA TRP A 211 3.58 5.83 -13.48
C TRP A 211 4.86 5.10 -13.84
N ILE A 212 4.73 3.82 -14.20
CA ILE A 212 5.84 2.96 -14.61
C ILE A 212 5.46 2.19 -15.87
N ALA A 213 6.46 1.75 -16.63
CA ALA A 213 6.25 0.83 -17.74
C ALA A 213 5.76 -0.54 -17.22
N PRO A 214 4.89 -1.26 -17.97
CA PRO A 214 4.47 -2.63 -17.61
C PRO A 214 5.64 -3.56 -17.30
N GLU A 215 6.72 -3.47 -18.08
CA GLU A 215 7.93 -4.29 -17.94
C GLU A 215 8.61 -4.04 -16.58
N ARG A 216 8.69 -2.77 -16.16
CA ARG A 216 9.19 -2.40 -14.83
C ARG A 216 8.30 -2.97 -13.74
N ALA A 217 6.98 -2.85 -13.85
CA ALA A 217 6.05 -3.38 -12.86
C ALA A 217 6.20 -4.90 -12.67
N PHE A 218 6.34 -5.66 -13.76
CA PHE A 218 6.59 -7.10 -13.68
C PHE A 218 7.97 -7.43 -13.09
N SER A 219 9.01 -6.67 -13.45
CA SER A 219 10.35 -6.82 -12.86
C SER A 219 10.35 -6.55 -11.36
N GLU A 220 9.61 -5.55 -10.88
CA GLU A 220 9.46 -5.24 -9.45
C GLU A 220 8.73 -6.36 -8.70
N ILE A 221 7.71 -6.97 -9.32
CA ILE A 221 7.02 -8.15 -8.76
C ILE A 221 7.99 -9.34 -8.70
N ALA A 222 8.77 -9.59 -9.75
CA ALA A 222 9.75 -10.67 -9.79
C ALA A 222 10.85 -10.50 -8.74
N ASP A 223 11.41 -9.29 -8.59
CA ASP A 223 12.39 -9.00 -7.55
C ASP A 223 11.78 -9.11 -6.15
N GLY A 224 10.51 -8.68 -5.99
CA GLY A 224 9.75 -8.87 -4.76
C GLY A 224 9.59 -10.34 -4.36
N PHE A 225 9.20 -11.19 -5.32
CA PHE A 225 9.12 -12.63 -5.10
C PHE A 225 10.46 -13.26 -4.72
N ARG A 226 11.57 -12.78 -5.32
CA ARG A 226 12.91 -13.19 -4.92
C ARG A 226 13.22 -12.78 -3.48
N ARG A 227 13.05 -11.50 -3.11
CA ARG A 227 13.29 -11.02 -1.75
C ARG A 227 12.47 -11.77 -0.70
N GLY A 228 11.18 -12.00 -0.97
CA GLY A 228 10.30 -12.77 -0.08
C GLY A 228 10.73 -14.23 0.08
N ARG A 229 11.29 -14.83 -0.97
CA ARG A 229 11.88 -16.17 -0.94
C ARG A 229 13.19 -16.20 -0.16
N ASP A 230 14.06 -15.23 -0.37
CA ASP A 230 15.38 -15.17 0.28
C ASP A 230 15.26 -15.06 1.81
N ILE A 231 14.23 -14.34 2.30
CA ILE A 231 13.98 -14.17 3.74
C ILE A 231 12.96 -15.18 4.31
N THR A 232 12.54 -16.17 3.53
CA THR A 232 11.64 -17.21 4.01
C THR A 232 12.34 -18.10 5.03
N ASP A 233 11.74 -18.22 6.21
CA ASP A 233 12.06 -19.27 7.18
C ASP A 233 11.08 -20.45 7.00
N PRO A 234 11.54 -21.64 6.58
CA PRO A 234 10.68 -22.80 6.39
C PRO A 234 10.14 -23.39 7.70
N GLY A 235 10.63 -22.95 8.87
CA GLY A 235 10.14 -23.39 10.17
C GLY A 235 8.77 -22.84 10.58
N ARG A 236 8.18 -21.93 9.79
CA ARG A 236 6.87 -21.32 10.05
C ARG A 236 5.99 -21.32 8.82
N SER A 237 4.71 -21.62 9.02
CA SER A 237 3.68 -21.37 8.02
C SER A 237 3.54 -19.88 7.73
N LEU A 238 2.93 -19.53 6.60
CA LEU A 238 2.67 -18.13 6.24
C LEU A 238 1.73 -17.46 7.25
N ALA A 239 0.77 -18.21 7.80
CA ALA A 239 -0.12 -17.69 8.84
C ALA A 239 0.66 -17.29 10.12
N GLU A 240 1.55 -18.17 10.59
CA GLU A 240 2.41 -17.87 11.76
C GLU A 240 3.39 -16.73 11.46
N ALA A 241 3.98 -16.70 10.26
CA ALA A 241 4.85 -15.61 9.84
C ALA A 241 4.10 -14.27 9.77
N SER A 242 2.82 -14.28 9.40
CA SER A 242 1.95 -13.09 9.36
C SER A 242 1.61 -12.59 10.76
N ALA A 243 1.28 -13.50 11.68
CA ALA A 243 0.99 -13.14 13.06
C ALA A 243 2.18 -12.43 13.72
N ARG A 244 3.40 -12.92 13.45
CA ARG A 244 4.66 -12.47 14.10
C ARG A 244 5.51 -11.54 13.23
N MET A 245 4.95 -10.95 12.19
CA MET A 245 5.72 -10.16 11.22
C MET A 245 6.36 -8.90 11.81
N GLY A 246 5.73 -8.28 12.81
CA GLY A 246 6.30 -7.14 13.55
C GLY A 246 7.54 -7.56 14.35
N GLU A 247 7.41 -8.61 15.16
CA GLU A 247 8.52 -9.18 15.96
C GLU A 247 9.70 -9.64 15.09
N THR A 248 9.40 -10.40 14.03
CA THR A 248 10.44 -11.04 13.21
C THR A 248 11.01 -10.12 12.14
N ARG A 249 10.35 -8.99 11.86
CA ARG A 249 10.66 -8.04 10.78
C ARG A 249 10.77 -8.67 9.40
N ARG A 250 10.14 -9.83 9.18
CA ARG A 250 10.15 -10.56 7.90
C ARG A 250 9.01 -10.10 6.98
N PHE A 251 8.82 -8.79 6.84
CA PHE A 251 7.74 -8.19 6.06
C PHE A 251 7.70 -8.70 4.62
N ALA A 252 8.84 -8.75 3.91
CA ALA A 252 8.87 -9.20 2.51
C ALA A 252 8.33 -10.62 2.30
N ARG A 253 8.45 -11.53 3.28
CA ARG A 253 7.85 -12.86 3.22
C ARG A 253 6.33 -12.76 3.18
N VAL A 254 5.74 -11.97 4.07
CA VAL A 254 4.28 -11.79 4.19
C VAL A 254 3.72 -11.09 2.95
N TYR A 255 4.31 -9.95 2.58
CA TYR A 255 3.84 -9.07 1.52
C TYR A 255 3.90 -9.79 0.17
N TRP A 256 5.06 -10.37 -0.18
CA TRP A 256 5.25 -10.98 -1.49
C TRP A 256 4.63 -12.37 -1.64
N SER A 257 4.45 -13.12 -0.54
CA SER A 257 3.64 -14.36 -0.60
C SER A 257 2.16 -14.03 -0.81
N GLY A 258 1.66 -12.99 -0.15
CA GLY A 258 0.32 -12.46 -0.38
C GLY A 258 0.13 -11.93 -1.80
N ALA A 259 1.10 -11.19 -2.33
CA ALA A 259 1.06 -10.68 -3.71
C ALA A 259 1.05 -11.83 -4.74
N ALA A 260 1.79 -12.92 -4.48
CA ALA A 260 1.72 -14.13 -5.29
C ALA A 260 0.32 -14.76 -5.26
N MET A 261 -0.34 -14.79 -4.09
CA MET A 261 -1.73 -15.25 -3.96
C MET A 261 -2.69 -14.41 -4.81
N MET A 262 -2.54 -13.08 -4.77
CA MET A 262 -3.40 -12.15 -5.51
C MET A 262 -3.16 -12.22 -7.02
N MET A 263 -1.90 -12.36 -7.45
CA MET A 263 -1.56 -12.60 -8.84
C MET A 263 -2.14 -13.92 -9.34
N GLU A 264 -2.06 -15.00 -8.54
CA GLU A 264 -2.65 -16.29 -8.90
C GLU A 264 -4.17 -16.20 -9.02
N ALA A 265 -4.83 -15.47 -8.12
CA ALA A 265 -6.26 -15.20 -8.18
C ALA A 265 -6.64 -14.42 -9.45
N ASP A 266 -5.94 -13.32 -9.77
CA ASP A 266 -6.25 -12.52 -10.97
C ASP A 266 -6.05 -13.33 -12.25
N LEU A 267 -4.98 -14.12 -12.34
CA LEU A 267 -4.77 -15.03 -13.46
C LEU A 267 -5.90 -16.09 -13.53
N ALA A 268 -6.31 -16.66 -12.40
CA ALA A 268 -7.37 -17.68 -12.35
C ALA A 268 -8.77 -17.15 -12.71
N LEU A 269 -9.02 -15.86 -12.49
CA LEU A 269 -10.23 -15.15 -12.91
C LEU A 269 -10.21 -14.83 -14.41
N ARG A 270 -9.05 -14.49 -14.96
CA ARG A 270 -8.88 -14.14 -16.38
C ARG A 270 -8.82 -15.33 -17.32
N THR A 271 -8.35 -16.48 -16.82
CA THR A 271 -8.34 -17.74 -17.57
C THR A 271 -9.23 -18.77 -16.89
N PRO A 272 -10.56 -18.55 -16.85
CA PRO A 272 -11.46 -19.48 -16.18
C PRO A 272 -11.60 -20.79 -16.98
N PRO A 273 -12.08 -21.87 -16.35
CA PRO A 273 -12.48 -23.08 -17.05
C PRO A 273 -13.59 -22.81 -18.09
N PRO A 274 -13.77 -23.70 -19.09
CA PRO A 274 -14.88 -23.60 -20.04
C PRO A 274 -16.24 -23.48 -19.33
N GLY A 275 -17.11 -22.60 -19.83
CA GLY A 275 -18.44 -22.36 -19.27
C GLY A 275 -18.49 -21.38 -18.09
N VAL A 276 -17.35 -20.92 -17.57
CA VAL A 276 -17.29 -19.86 -16.55
C VAL A 276 -16.89 -18.53 -17.20
N PRO A 277 -17.62 -17.43 -16.98
CA PRO A 277 -17.26 -16.14 -17.57
C PRO A 277 -15.93 -15.63 -17.01
N ALA A 278 -15.09 -15.06 -17.88
CA ALA A 278 -13.85 -14.42 -17.47
C ALA A 278 -14.13 -13.17 -16.65
N SER A 279 -13.23 -12.89 -15.71
CA SER A 279 -13.26 -11.68 -14.89
C SER A 279 -11.84 -11.26 -14.52
N SER A 280 -11.68 -10.33 -13.58
CA SER A 280 -10.41 -9.90 -13.02
C SER A 280 -10.54 -9.61 -11.53
N LEU A 281 -9.41 -9.56 -10.83
CA LEU A 281 -9.37 -9.15 -9.43
C LEU A 281 -10.04 -7.79 -9.21
N LEU A 282 -9.79 -6.82 -10.09
CA LEU A 282 -10.34 -5.47 -9.98
C LEU A 282 -11.87 -5.46 -10.11
N GLU A 283 -12.45 -6.27 -10.99
CA GLU A 283 -13.91 -6.39 -11.12
C GLU A 283 -14.55 -7.00 -9.88
N VAL A 284 -13.92 -8.03 -9.29
CA VAL A 284 -14.37 -8.65 -8.04
C VAL A 284 -14.32 -7.63 -6.90
N VAL A 285 -13.20 -6.90 -6.77
CA VAL A 285 -13.02 -5.84 -5.76
C VAL A 285 -14.07 -4.74 -5.92
N ALA A 286 -14.30 -4.25 -7.15
CA ALA A 286 -15.29 -3.22 -7.43
C ALA A 286 -16.70 -3.65 -7.01
N ARG A 287 -17.08 -4.90 -7.27
CA ARG A 287 -18.38 -5.46 -6.85
C ARG A 287 -18.50 -5.63 -5.33
N ALA A 288 -17.39 -5.97 -4.68
CA ALA A 288 -17.34 -6.19 -3.23
C ALA A 288 -17.43 -4.90 -2.40
N GLN A 289 -17.25 -3.71 -2.98
CA GLN A 289 -17.14 -2.47 -2.21
C GLN A 289 -18.35 -2.16 -1.32
N ARG A 290 -19.57 -2.52 -1.73
CA ARG A 290 -20.77 -2.32 -0.88
C ARG A 290 -20.69 -3.14 0.41
N ASP A 291 -20.30 -4.42 0.30
CA ASP A 291 -20.14 -5.31 1.44
C ASP A 291 -18.97 -4.87 2.34
N VAL A 292 -17.87 -4.40 1.72
CA VAL A 292 -16.70 -3.87 2.44
C VAL A 292 -17.10 -2.66 3.28
N ALA A 293 -17.82 -1.69 2.70
CA ALA A 293 -18.29 -0.50 3.39
C ALA A 293 -19.23 -0.85 4.56
N ALA A 294 -20.11 -1.85 4.37
CA ALA A 294 -21.06 -2.27 5.40
C ALA A 294 -20.39 -2.93 6.62
N ALA A 295 -19.18 -3.46 6.49
CA ALA A 295 -18.49 -4.20 7.56
C ALA A 295 -17.77 -3.32 8.60
N ARG A 296 -17.83 -1.98 8.46
CA ARG A 296 -17.39 -0.96 9.44
C ARG A 296 -15.98 -1.16 10.01
N GLY A 297 -15.02 -1.60 9.21
CA GLY A 297 -13.61 -1.60 9.61
C GLY A 297 -13.20 -2.64 10.67
N ARG A 298 -14.10 -3.55 11.08
CA ARG A 298 -13.75 -4.64 12.00
C ARG A 298 -12.80 -5.62 11.33
N GLN A 299 -11.77 -6.06 12.06
CA GLN A 299 -10.88 -7.12 11.62
C GLN A 299 -11.66 -8.40 11.29
N ARG A 300 -11.21 -9.08 10.24
CA ARG A 300 -11.79 -10.34 9.75
C ARG A 300 -10.73 -11.41 9.66
N SER A 301 -11.12 -12.65 9.92
CA SER A 301 -10.27 -13.78 9.58
C SER A 301 -10.00 -13.80 8.07
N GLY A 302 -8.86 -14.34 7.65
CA GLY A 302 -8.57 -14.44 6.22
C GLY A 302 -9.59 -15.27 5.44
N LEU A 303 -10.25 -16.24 6.10
CA LEU A 303 -11.34 -17.01 5.51
C LEU A 303 -12.61 -16.17 5.29
N GLU A 304 -12.95 -15.25 6.20
CA GLU A 304 -14.06 -14.32 6.00
C GLU A 304 -13.79 -13.38 4.82
N ILE A 305 -12.57 -12.83 4.72
CA ILE A 305 -12.17 -11.98 3.59
C ILE A 305 -12.23 -12.77 2.27
N ALA A 306 -11.70 -14.00 2.25
CA ALA A 306 -11.74 -14.86 1.07
C ALA A 306 -13.17 -15.20 0.65
N ARG A 307 -14.06 -15.53 1.61
CA ARG A 307 -15.49 -15.77 1.35
C ARG A 307 -16.18 -14.53 0.80
N LEU A 308 -15.85 -13.35 1.32
CA LEU A 308 -16.36 -12.08 0.80
C LEU A 308 -16.02 -11.92 -0.68
N LEU A 309 -14.75 -12.10 -1.06
CA LEU A 309 -14.33 -11.98 -2.45
C LEU A 309 -14.95 -13.07 -3.34
N ASP A 310 -15.05 -14.31 -2.87
CA ASP A 310 -15.67 -15.41 -3.63
C ASP A 310 -17.16 -15.19 -3.93
N ARG A 311 -17.90 -14.46 -3.08
CA ARG A 311 -19.30 -14.09 -3.38
C ARG A 311 -19.45 -13.20 -4.61
N HIS A 312 -18.41 -12.42 -4.93
CA HIS A 312 -18.40 -11.47 -6.04
C HIS A 312 -17.61 -11.97 -7.26
N ALA A 313 -17.00 -13.16 -7.13
CA ALA A 313 -16.29 -13.84 -8.20
C ALA A 313 -17.24 -14.78 -8.98
N PRO A 314 -16.96 -15.06 -10.27
CA PRO A 314 -17.75 -16.02 -11.06
C PRO A 314 -17.75 -17.46 -10.52
N ARG A 315 -16.77 -17.80 -9.66
CA ARG A 315 -16.61 -19.09 -9.00
C ARG A 315 -15.72 -18.93 -7.76
N PRO A 316 -15.67 -19.92 -6.86
CA PRO A 316 -14.69 -19.93 -5.77
C PRO A 316 -13.25 -19.94 -6.30
N VAL A 317 -12.46 -18.95 -5.89
CA VAL A 317 -11.04 -18.75 -6.20
C VAL A 317 -10.27 -18.45 -4.92
N PHE A 318 -10.78 -17.55 -4.09
CA PHE A 318 -10.07 -16.98 -2.94
C PHE A 318 -10.06 -17.92 -1.74
N VAL A 319 -11.14 -18.63 -1.41
CA VAL A 319 -11.16 -19.57 -0.28
C VAL A 319 -10.16 -20.73 -0.48
N PRO A 320 -10.12 -21.41 -1.64
CA PRO A 320 -9.10 -22.43 -1.90
C PRO A 320 -7.67 -21.88 -1.82
N LEU A 321 -7.43 -20.70 -2.40
CA LEU A 321 -6.12 -20.05 -2.36
C LEU A 321 -5.71 -19.70 -0.92
N TYR A 322 -6.59 -19.07 -0.14
CA TYR A 322 -6.33 -18.73 1.25
C TYR A 322 -5.93 -19.97 2.07
N ARG A 323 -6.73 -21.04 1.99
CA ARG A 323 -6.46 -22.29 2.72
C ARG A 323 -5.10 -22.89 2.37
N ARG A 324 -4.70 -22.81 1.10
CA ARG A 324 -3.41 -23.31 0.62
C ARG A 324 -2.26 -22.42 1.09
N TYR A 325 -2.37 -21.11 0.85
CA TYR A 325 -1.32 -20.13 1.14
C TYR A 325 -1.06 -19.99 2.63
N ALA A 326 -2.09 -19.97 3.49
CA ALA A 326 -1.93 -19.87 4.94
C ALA A 326 -1.03 -20.98 5.52
N ARG A 327 -1.03 -22.18 4.91
CA ARG A 327 -0.26 -23.35 5.33
C ARG A 327 1.13 -23.47 4.70
N LEU A 328 1.50 -22.56 3.81
CA LEU A 328 2.79 -22.62 3.14
C LEU A 328 3.93 -22.32 4.11
N HIS A 329 4.83 -23.28 4.27
CA HIS A 329 6.06 -23.11 5.05
C HIS A 329 7.16 -22.46 4.19
N ARG A 330 7.22 -22.85 2.91
CA ARG A 330 8.12 -22.24 1.92
C ARG A 330 7.45 -21.11 1.17
N PHE A 331 8.24 -20.26 0.51
CA PHE A 331 7.71 -19.26 -0.40
C PHE A 331 6.93 -19.96 -1.53
N PRO A 332 5.79 -19.39 -2.01
CA PRO A 332 5.02 -19.97 -3.10
C PRO A 332 5.89 -20.26 -4.34
N ASP A 333 5.59 -21.35 -5.05
CA ASP A 333 6.25 -21.62 -6.33
C ASP A 333 5.71 -20.70 -7.44
N THR A 334 6.37 -19.56 -7.58
CA THR A 334 6.01 -18.55 -8.57
C THR A 334 6.43 -18.92 -10.00
N ALA A 335 7.20 -19.99 -10.22
CA ALA A 335 7.58 -20.40 -11.58
C ALA A 335 6.36 -20.73 -12.44
N THR A 336 5.35 -21.36 -11.82
CA THR A 336 4.07 -21.67 -12.48
C THR A 336 3.29 -20.41 -12.86
N LEU A 337 3.34 -19.35 -12.04
CA LEU A 337 2.70 -18.06 -12.34
C LEU A 337 3.37 -17.37 -13.54
N TRP A 338 4.69 -17.39 -13.60
CA TRP A 338 5.45 -16.83 -14.72
C TRP A 338 5.25 -17.63 -16.01
N ALA A 339 5.22 -18.96 -15.91
CA ALA A 339 4.97 -19.83 -17.04
C ALA A 339 3.58 -19.57 -17.66
N ARG A 340 2.54 -19.30 -16.86
CA ARG A 340 1.20 -18.89 -17.36
C ARG A 340 1.18 -17.56 -18.11
N LEU A 341 2.25 -16.79 -17.97
CA LEU A 341 2.47 -15.56 -18.73
C LEU A 341 3.51 -15.79 -19.84
N GLY A 342 3.93 -17.02 -20.15
CA GLY A 342 4.98 -17.30 -21.14
C GLY A 342 6.35 -16.74 -20.78
N TRP A 343 6.62 -16.57 -19.48
CA TRP A 343 7.91 -16.12 -18.96
C TRP A 343 8.62 -17.21 -18.15
N ARG A 344 9.95 -17.13 -18.15
CA ARG A 344 10.81 -17.84 -17.22
C ARG A 344 11.56 -16.82 -16.36
N ALA A 345 11.43 -16.94 -15.05
CA ALA A 345 12.20 -16.12 -14.11
C ALA A 345 13.62 -16.67 -13.92
N VAL A 346 14.61 -15.78 -13.98
CA VAL A 346 16.02 -16.06 -13.66
C VAL A 346 16.49 -14.98 -12.68
N GLY A 347 16.49 -15.31 -11.39
CA GLY A 347 16.63 -14.31 -10.34
C GLY A 347 15.50 -13.29 -10.42
N ALA A 348 15.85 -12.01 -10.53
CA ALA A 348 14.89 -10.91 -10.70
C ALA A 348 14.49 -10.65 -12.17
N ARG A 349 15.16 -11.29 -13.14
CA ARG A 349 14.91 -11.05 -14.56
C ARG A 349 13.83 -11.98 -15.09
N LEU A 350 12.94 -11.44 -15.92
CA LEU A 350 11.94 -12.20 -16.65
C LEU A 350 12.40 -12.34 -18.11
N LEU A 351 12.55 -13.59 -18.56
CA LEU A 351 12.93 -13.91 -19.92
C LEU A 351 11.72 -14.46 -20.68
N ASP A 352 11.52 -14.01 -21.92
CA ASP A 352 10.51 -14.59 -22.80
C ASP A 352 10.79 -16.07 -23.05
N ALA A 353 9.78 -16.90 -22.77
CA ALA A 353 9.81 -18.33 -23.00
C ALA A 353 8.95 -18.70 -24.21
N HIS A 354 9.13 -17.96 -25.32
CA HIS A 354 8.33 -18.07 -26.55
C HIS A 354 6.82 -17.99 -26.29
N PRO A 355 6.31 -16.86 -25.76
CA PRO A 355 4.92 -16.76 -25.37
C PRO A 355 3.98 -16.98 -26.57
N THR A 356 2.86 -17.63 -26.32
CA THR A 356 1.71 -17.70 -27.20
C THR A 356 1.02 -16.33 -27.32
N ALA A 357 0.13 -16.19 -28.30
CA ALA A 357 -0.69 -14.98 -28.42
C ALA A 357 -1.62 -14.79 -27.21
N ALA A 358 -2.09 -15.87 -26.60
CA ALA A 358 -2.95 -15.82 -25.42
C ALA A 358 -2.20 -15.29 -24.19
N GLU A 359 -0.97 -15.76 -23.96
CA GLU A 359 -0.13 -15.29 -22.85
C GLU A 359 0.24 -13.81 -23.01
N ARG A 360 0.58 -13.36 -24.23
CA ARG A 360 0.79 -11.93 -24.50
C ARG A 360 -0.44 -11.08 -24.21
N ARG A 361 -1.64 -11.54 -24.60
CA ARG A 361 -2.89 -10.86 -24.26
C ARG A 361 -3.13 -10.81 -22.75
N LEU A 362 -2.77 -11.88 -22.02
CA LEU A 362 -2.92 -11.92 -20.57
C LEU A 362 -1.97 -10.91 -19.88
N ARG A 363 -0.71 -10.83 -20.30
CA ARG A 363 0.23 -9.79 -19.83
C ARG A 363 -0.33 -8.38 -20.05
N ALA A 364 -0.82 -8.12 -21.27
CA ALA A 364 -1.41 -6.84 -21.62
C ALA A 364 -2.66 -6.54 -20.77
N ALA A 365 -3.52 -7.53 -20.52
CA ALA A 365 -4.75 -7.36 -19.74
C ALA A 365 -4.48 -7.02 -18.26
N LEU A 366 -3.41 -7.58 -17.65
CA LEU A 366 -2.98 -7.26 -16.29
C LEU A 366 -2.60 -5.78 -16.16
N MET A 367 -1.80 -5.28 -17.11
CA MET A 367 -1.21 -3.93 -17.07
C MET A 367 -1.90 -2.94 -18.02
N GLN A 368 -3.09 -3.28 -18.53
CA GLN A 368 -3.80 -2.48 -19.54
C GLN A 368 -4.02 -1.06 -19.04
N ARG A 369 -3.64 -0.07 -19.86
CA ARG A 369 -3.85 1.34 -19.52
C ARG A 369 -5.32 1.62 -19.24
N ASP A 370 -5.58 2.27 -18.10
CA ASP A 370 -6.92 2.71 -17.76
C ASP A 370 -7.10 4.16 -18.27
N PRO A 371 -8.04 4.42 -19.19
CA PRO A 371 -8.24 5.73 -19.78
C PRO A 371 -8.63 6.80 -18.76
N ARG A 372 -9.16 6.40 -17.59
CA ARG A 372 -9.48 7.33 -16.49
C ARG A 372 -8.24 7.95 -15.88
N CYS A 373 -7.08 7.29 -15.96
CA CYS A 373 -5.80 7.87 -15.54
C CYS A 373 -5.31 8.94 -16.53
N GLU A 374 -5.58 8.78 -17.83
CA GLU A 374 -5.11 9.70 -18.87
C GLU A 374 -5.95 10.99 -18.93
N ALA A 375 -7.28 10.87 -18.84
CA ALA A 375 -8.19 12.02 -18.78
C ALA A 375 -7.87 12.96 -17.59
N ALA A 376 -7.38 12.38 -16.49
CA ALA A 376 -7.00 13.07 -15.28
C ALA A 376 -5.77 13.98 -15.45
N VAL A 377 -4.71 13.48 -16.10
CA VAL A 377 -3.45 14.22 -16.34
C VAL A 377 -3.70 15.40 -17.27
N ASN A 378 -4.51 15.21 -18.31
CA ASN A 378 -4.84 16.26 -19.27
C ASN A 378 -5.65 17.40 -18.64
N ALA A 379 -6.62 17.08 -17.77
CA ALA A 379 -7.43 18.09 -17.07
C ALA A 379 -6.60 18.95 -16.09
N GLU A 380 -5.58 18.38 -15.45
CA GLU A 380 -4.71 19.07 -14.50
C GLU A 380 -3.66 19.93 -15.20
N ALA A 381 -3.09 19.44 -16.30
CA ALA A 381 -2.21 20.22 -17.18
C ALA A 381 -2.92 21.47 -17.72
N THR A 382 -4.20 21.34 -18.09
CA THR A 382 -5.04 22.43 -18.62
C THR A 382 -5.34 23.48 -17.54
N ARG A 383 -5.68 23.07 -16.31
CA ARG A 383 -5.86 24.02 -15.17
C ARG A 383 -4.58 24.76 -14.81
N SER A 384 -3.42 24.09 -14.80
CA SER A 384 -2.13 24.74 -14.51
C SER A 384 -1.70 25.78 -15.57
N ARG A 385 -2.20 25.65 -16.81
CA ARG A 385 -2.00 26.63 -17.88
C ARG A 385 -2.96 27.81 -17.73
N GLY A 386 -4.21 27.56 -17.32
CA GLY A 386 -5.19 28.60 -17.04
C GLY A 386 -4.81 29.53 -15.88
N ASP A 387 -4.30 28.99 -14.76
CA ASP A 387 -3.86 29.79 -13.61
C ASP A 387 -2.61 30.63 -13.92
N ARG A 388 -1.68 30.11 -14.75
CA ARG A 388 -0.52 30.90 -15.22
C ARG A 388 -0.93 32.02 -16.17
N GLY A 389 -1.96 31.82 -17.00
CA GLY A 389 -2.52 32.86 -17.87
C GLY A 389 -3.23 33.99 -17.10
N ARG A 390 -3.87 33.68 -15.96
CA ARG A 390 -4.50 34.69 -15.10
C ARG A 390 -3.50 35.50 -14.28
N ALA A 391 -2.40 34.89 -13.81
CA ALA A 391 -1.36 35.59 -13.07
C ALA A 391 -0.51 36.54 -13.96
N GLY A 392 -0.42 36.28 -15.27
CA GLY A 392 0.31 37.14 -16.22
C GLY A 392 -0.50 38.32 -16.79
N GLY A 393 -1.80 38.39 -16.54
CA GLY A 393 -2.70 39.41 -17.11
C GLY A 393 -2.89 40.68 -16.26
N ALA A 394 -2.29 40.75 -15.06
CA ALA A 394 -2.56 41.83 -14.10
C ALA A 394 -1.49 42.95 -14.07
N SER A 395 -0.54 43.01 -15.01
CA SER A 395 0.55 44.02 -14.99
C SER A 395 0.63 44.94 -16.21
N ALA A 396 -0.40 45.02 -17.05
CA ALA A 396 -0.42 45.95 -18.18
C ALA A 396 -1.64 46.87 -18.11
N GLY A 397 -1.52 47.99 -17.40
CA GLY A 397 -2.57 49.02 -17.39
C GLY A 397 -2.50 50.05 -16.28
N ALA A 398 -1.38 50.78 -16.14
CA ALA A 398 -1.36 52.10 -15.53
C ALA A 398 -0.14 52.87 -16.05
N ARG A 399 -0.35 53.69 -17.07
CA ARG A 399 0.48 54.84 -17.41
C ARG A 399 -0.42 56.06 -17.43
#